data_AF-A0AA97AYY6-F1
#
_entry.id   AF-A0AA97AYY6-F1
#
_cell.length_a   1.000
_cell.length_b   1.000
_cell.length_c   1.000
_cell.angle_alpha   90.00
_cell.angle_beta   90.00
_cell.angle_gamma   90.00
#
_symmetry.space_group_name_H-M   'P 1'
#
loop_
_entity.id
_entity.type
_entity.pdbx_description
1 polymer ?
#
loop_
_entity_poly.entity_id
_entity_poly.type
_entity_poly.pdbx_seq_one_letter_code
_entity_poly.pdbx_strand_id
1 'polypeptide(L)'
;MKKQKAGPGLLCLLVVASLGCASSATGTVNRRDAYALASCTDTVSCCIQRNPGVPEACGLTAGDAASHMAGVKMAMEATEDAPAVWDDAHNAELPEWKRRCIRNYGDCKEGLFAGPCYDCLRMCEGQQDWPLDMCGPKRKKRP
;
A
#
# COMPACT_ATOMS: atom_id res chain seq x y z
N MET A 1 30.76 -34.57 -47.36
CA MET A 1 31.16 -35.76 -46.56
C MET A 1 31.70 -35.27 -45.22
N LYS A 2 30.86 -35.18 -44.17
CA LYS A 2 30.69 -36.09 -43.02
C LYS A 2 31.94 -36.24 -42.12
N LYS A 3 31.84 -35.74 -40.87
CA LYS A 3 31.76 -36.59 -39.67
C LYS A 3 31.42 -35.76 -38.41
N GLN A 4 30.23 -36.00 -37.88
CA GLN A 4 29.85 -35.63 -36.52
C GLN A 4 30.45 -36.65 -35.54
N LYS A 5 30.78 -36.20 -34.32
CA LYS A 5 31.06 -37.09 -33.17
C LYS A 5 30.05 -36.77 -32.08
N ALA A 6 29.07 -37.66 -31.92
CA ALA A 6 28.23 -37.78 -30.74
C ALA A 6 28.97 -38.64 -29.71
N GLY A 7 28.91 -38.25 -28.44
CA GLY A 7 29.34 -39.03 -27.29
C GLY A 7 28.27 -38.97 -26.20
N PRO A 8 27.92 -40.09 -25.54
CA PRO A 8 26.78 -40.20 -24.64
C PRO A 8 27.18 -39.94 -23.18
N GLY A 9 26.32 -39.26 -22.44
CA GLY A 9 26.38 -39.16 -20.97
C GLY A 9 24.98 -38.81 -20.48
N LEU A 10 24.11 -39.81 -20.35
CA LEU A 10 23.78 -40.51 -19.11
C LEU A 10 23.32 -39.54 -18.00
N LEU A 11 21.99 -39.51 -17.87
CA LEU A 11 21.15 -39.21 -16.71
C LEU A 11 21.82 -38.68 -15.44
N CYS A 12 21.30 -37.54 -14.96
CA CYS A 12 20.90 -37.40 -13.56
C CYS A 12 19.77 -36.35 -13.45
N LEU A 13 18.51 -36.84 -13.51
CA LEU A 13 17.33 -36.12 -13.06
C LEU A 13 17.40 -35.98 -11.53
N LEU A 14 17.55 -34.76 -11.02
CA LEU A 14 17.25 -34.44 -9.62
C LEU A 14 16.00 -33.55 -9.59
N VAL A 15 14.85 -34.20 -9.54
CA VAL A 15 13.59 -33.59 -9.12
C VAL A 15 13.68 -33.39 -7.61
N VAL A 16 13.98 -32.17 -7.17
CA VAL A 16 13.76 -31.80 -5.76
C VAL A 16 12.27 -31.56 -5.61
N ALA A 17 11.56 -32.61 -5.17
CA ALA A 17 10.25 -32.46 -4.59
C ALA A 17 10.41 -31.66 -3.29
N SER A 18 10.07 -30.37 -3.32
CA SER A 18 9.79 -29.64 -2.08
C SER A 18 8.53 -30.26 -1.46
N LEU A 19 8.75 -31.13 -0.48
CA LEU A 19 7.72 -31.52 0.49
C LEU A 19 7.25 -30.23 1.19
N GLY A 20 6.18 -29.63 0.68
CA GLY A 20 5.33 -28.75 1.48
C GLY A 20 4.66 -29.64 2.53
N CYS A 21 5.20 -29.63 3.75
CA CYS A 21 4.51 -30.22 4.90
C CYS A 21 3.12 -29.60 5.02
N ALA A 22 2.12 -30.48 4.96
CA ALA A 22 0.74 -30.15 5.19
C ALA A 22 0.48 -29.73 6.65
N SER A 23 -0.62 -28.98 6.80
CA SER A 23 -1.45 -28.88 8.00
C SER A 23 -0.98 -28.01 9.15
N SER A 24 -1.70 -26.89 9.32
CA SER A 24 -2.23 -26.49 10.63
C SER A 24 -3.68 -26.10 10.36
N ALA A 25 -4.61 -27.01 10.59
CA ALA A 25 -5.43 -27.00 11.80
C ALA A 25 -6.03 -25.60 12.04
N THR A 26 -7.34 -25.46 11.84
CA THR A 26 -8.17 -24.45 12.50
C THR A 26 -8.12 -24.71 14.02
N GLY A 27 -6.94 -24.46 14.59
CA GLY A 27 -6.70 -24.48 16.01
C GLY A 27 -7.38 -23.27 16.62
N THR A 28 -8.08 -23.50 17.72
CA THR A 28 -8.49 -22.47 18.67
C THR A 28 -7.40 -21.41 18.76
N VAL A 29 -7.71 -20.16 18.41
CA VAL A 29 -6.76 -19.03 18.38
C VAL A 29 -5.96 -19.04 19.69
N ASN A 30 -4.69 -19.41 19.61
CA ASN A 30 -3.83 -19.41 20.78
C ASN A 30 -3.58 -17.95 21.12
N ARG A 31 -3.67 -17.56 22.39
CA ARG A 31 -3.55 -16.15 22.82
C ARG A 31 -2.23 -15.51 22.35
N ARG A 32 -1.20 -16.33 22.13
CA ARG A 32 0.10 -15.94 21.55
C ARG A 32 0.03 -15.59 20.06
N ASP A 33 -0.83 -16.26 19.29
CA ASP A 33 -1.02 -15.97 17.86
C ASP A 33 -1.79 -14.65 17.69
N ALA A 34 -2.79 -14.39 18.55
CA ALA A 34 -3.47 -13.09 18.58
C ALA A 34 -2.52 -11.93 18.93
N TYR A 35 -1.57 -12.18 19.84
CA TYR A 35 -0.50 -11.22 20.18
C TYR A 35 0.43 -10.96 18.99
N ALA A 36 0.77 -11.98 18.20
CA ALA A 36 1.64 -11.83 17.04
C ALA A 36 0.95 -11.20 15.82
N LEU A 37 -0.39 -11.28 15.73
CA LEU A 37 -1.19 -10.79 14.59
C LEU A 37 -1.77 -9.39 14.76
N ALA A 38 -1.53 -8.71 15.89
CA ALA A 38 -2.07 -7.36 16.09
C ALA A 38 -1.45 -6.35 15.09
N SER A 39 -2.31 -5.71 14.29
CA SER A 39 -1.97 -4.66 13.30
C SER A 39 -2.43 -3.26 13.72
N CYS A 40 -2.76 -3.10 14.99
CA CYS A 40 -3.24 -1.88 15.63
C CYS A 40 -2.33 -0.66 15.40
N THR A 41 -2.95 0.52 15.32
CA THR A 41 -2.28 1.81 15.11
C THR A 41 -2.20 2.67 16.39
N ASP A 42 -3.12 2.47 17.33
CA ASP A 42 -3.16 3.16 18.62
C ASP A 42 -3.10 2.20 19.82
N THR A 43 -2.70 2.71 20.98
CA THR A 43 -2.48 1.92 22.20
C THR A 43 -3.72 1.16 22.68
N VAL A 44 -4.91 1.74 22.47
CA VAL A 44 -6.18 1.14 22.91
C VAL A 44 -6.56 -0.01 21.99
N SER A 45 -6.50 0.21 20.67
CA SER A 45 -6.69 -0.86 19.67
C SER A 45 -5.70 -2.00 19.86
N CYS A 46 -4.44 -1.69 20.18
CA CYS A 46 -3.41 -2.70 20.45
C CYS A 46 -3.73 -3.53 21.67
N CYS A 47 -4.23 -2.92 22.73
CA CYS A 47 -4.64 -3.67 23.90
C CYS A 47 -5.80 -4.61 23.57
N ILE A 48 -6.83 -4.12 22.86
CA ILE A 48 -8.02 -4.91 22.48
C ILE A 48 -7.63 -6.11 21.61
N GLN A 49 -6.86 -5.89 20.52
CA GLN A 49 -6.45 -6.95 19.60
C GLN A 49 -5.60 -8.05 20.28
N ARG A 50 -4.79 -7.64 21.26
CA ARG A 50 -3.91 -8.52 22.03
C ARG A 50 -4.63 -9.30 23.15
N ASN A 51 -5.84 -8.86 23.48
CA ASN A 51 -6.70 -9.42 24.51
C ASN A 51 -8.12 -9.70 23.95
N PRO A 52 -8.24 -10.58 22.95
CA PRO A 52 -9.52 -10.85 22.31
C PRO A 52 -10.52 -11.40 23.33
N GLY A 53 -11.73 -10.82 23.35
CA GLY A 53 -12.82 -11.24 24.23
C GLY A 53 -12.70 -10.83 25.71
N VAL A 54 -11.65 -10.07 26.09
CA VAL A 54 -11.47 -9.56 27.47
C VAL A 54 -11.11 -8.05 27.48
N PRO A 55 -12.01 -7.19 26.99
CA PRO A 55 -11.78 -5.74 26.90
C PRO A 55 -11.55 -5.06 28.26
N GLU A 56 -12.00 -5.69 29.35
CA GLU A 56 -11.79 -5.19 30.72
C GLU A 56 -10.30 -5.20 31.10
N ALA A 57 -9.47 -6.05 30.48
CA ALA A 57 -8.02 -6.03 30.62
C ALA A 57 -7.39 -4.73 30.05
N CYS A 58 -8.15 -4.01 29.22
CA CYS A 58 -7.79 -2.72 28.65
C CYS A 58 -8.53 -1.55 29.32
N GLY A 59 -9.25 -1.81 30.43
CA GLY A 59 -10.06 -0.80 31.12
C GLY A 59 -11.31 -0.37 30.35
N LEU A 60 -11.78 -1.20 29.40
CA LEU A 60 -12.95 -0.93 28.57
C LEU A 60 -14.08 -1.91 28.88
N THR A 61 -15.32 -1.47 28.66
CA THR A 61 -16.44 -2.40 28.54
C THR A 61 -16.44 -3.04 27.14
N ALA A 62 -17.17 -4.14 26.97
CA ALA A 62 -17.38 -4.73 25.65
C ALA A 62 -17.99 -3.76 24.63
N GLY A 63 -18.89 -2.88 25.08
CA GLY A 63 -19.47 -1.82 24.22
C GLY A 63 -18.42 -0.81 23.78
N ASP A 64 -17.63 -0.29 24.72
CA ASP A 64 -16.62 0.73 24.43
C ASP A 64 -15.53 0.18 23.50
N ALA A 65 -15.08 -1.06 23.71
CA ALA A 65 -14.11 -1.71 22.85
C ALA A 65 -14.64 -1.92 21.42
N ALA A 66 -15.91 -2.33 21.29
CA ALA A 66 -16.55 -2.48 19.97
C ALA A 66 -16.67 -1.14 19.25
N SER A 67 -17.12 -0.09 19.95
CA SER A 67 -17.23 1.26 19.39
C SER A 67 -15.86 1.83 19.00
N HIS A 68 -14.83 1.62 19.81
CA HIS A 68 -13.46 2.04 19.50
C HIS A 68 -12.94 1.37 18.24
N MET A 69 -13.04 0.03 18.14
CA MET A 69 -12.57 -0.71 16.97
C MET A 69 -13.37 -0.36 15.70
N ALA A 70 -14.68 -0.11 15.83
CA ALA A 70 -15.49 0.37 14.72
C ALA A 70 -15.07 1.77 14.27
N GLY A 71 -14.83 2.69 15.21
CA GLY A 71 -14.36 4.05 14.91
C GLY A 71 -12.99 4.05 14.22
N VAL A 72 -12.05 3.23 14.71
CA VAL A 72 -10.72 3.07 14.10
C VAL A 72 -10.83 2.49 12.70
N LYS A 73 -11.65 1.46 12.51
CA LYS A 73 -11.90 0.89 11.18
C LYS A 73 -12.46 1.94 10.21
N MET A 74 -13.50 2.67 10.62
CA MET A 74 -14.09 3.73 9.81
C MET A 74 -13.09 4.84 9.47
N ALA A 75 -12.22 5.22 10.41
CA ALA A 75 -11.18 6.21 10.17
C ALA A 75 -10.13 5.71 9.16
N MET A 76 -9.73 4.44 9.25
CA MET A 76 -8.80 3.83 8.29
C MET A 76 -9.43 3.72 6.90
N GLU A 77 -10.66 3.21 6.81
CA GLU A 77 -11.40 3.14 5.54
C GLU A 77 -11.61 4.53 4.92
N ALA A 78 -11.90 5.56 5.75
CA ALA A 78 -11.99 6.93 5.27
C ALA A 78 -10.67 7.48 4.71
N THR A 79 -9.51 7.06 5.23
CA THR A 79 -8.21 7.44 4.67
C THR A 79 -7.84 6.66 3.40
N GLU A 80 -8.35 5.44 3.24
CA GLU A 80 -8.08 4.60 2.07
C GLU A 80 -8.99 4.95 0.87
N ASP A 81 -10.24 5.32 1.12
CA ASP A 81 -11.25 5.62 0.10
C ASP A 81 -11.53 7.12 -0.12
N ALA A 82 -10.95 8.02 0.67
CA ALA A 82 -11.06 9.44 0.39
C ALA A 82 -10.45 9.74 -1.00
N PRO A 83 -11.20 10.34 -1.95
CA PRO A 83 -10.57 10.86 -3.14
C PRO A 83 -9.52 11.84 -2.66
N ALA A 84 -8.27 11.62 -3.08
CA ALA A 84 -7.21 12.57 -2.77
C ALA A 84 -7.61 13.90 -3.43
N VAL A 85 -8.11 14.83 -2.63
CA VAL A 85 -8.53 16.14 -3.10
C VAL A 85 -7.25 16.93 -3.33
N TRP A 86 -6.79 16.94 -4.58
CA TRP A 86 -5.65 17.74 -5.03
C TRP A 86 -6.02 19.21 -5.29
N ASP A 87 -7.17 19.65 -4.77
CA ASP A 87 -7.58 21.03 -4.88
C ASP A 87 -6.77 21.93 -3.94
N ASP A 88 -6.64 23.19 -4.32
CA ASP A 88 -5.86 24.17 -3.57
C ASP A 88 -6.61 24.67 -2.32
N ALA A 89 -7.81 24.16 -2.01
CA ALA A 89 -8.68 24.75 -1.00
C ALA A 89 -8.08 24.71 0.42
N HIS A 90 -7.27 23.68 0.70
CA HIS A 90 -6.58 23.49 1.97
C HIS A 90 -5.11 23.96 1.95
N ASN A 91 -4.65 24.53 0.83
CA ASN A 91 -3.24 24.87 0.59
C ASN A 91 -3.04 26.37 0.36
N ALA A 92 -4.01 27.22 0.73
CA ALA A 92 -4.05 28.64 0.38
C ALA A 92 -2.83 29.44 0.86
N GLU A 93 -2.20 29.02 1.96
CA GLU A 93 -0.99 29.59 2.53
C GLU A 93 0.29 29.26 1.76
N LEU A 94 0.26 28.26 0.88
CA LEU A 94 1.43 27.86 0.11
C LEU A 94 1.71 28.83 -1.05
N PRO A 95 3.00 29.05 -1.39
CA PRO A 95 3.38 29.78 -2.59
C PRO A 95 2.68 29.21 -3.83
N GLU A 96 2.37 30.09 -4.78
CA GLU A 96 1.63 29.75 -6.01
C GLU A 96 2.27 28.60 -6.80
N TRP A 97 3.60 28.56 -6.89
CA TRP A 97 4.32 27.48 -7.54
C TRP A 97 4.08 26.12 -6.87
N LYS A 98 4.03 26.07 -5.53
CA LYS A 98 3.88 24.82 -4.78
C LYS A 98 2.46 24.27 -4.91
N ARG A 99 1.46 25.16 -4.84
CA ARG A 99 0.06 24.82 -5.17
C ARG A 99 -0.07 24.26 -6.58
N ARG A 100 0.57 24.90 -7.56
CA ARG A 100 0.62 24.40 -8.95
C ARG A 100 1.28 23.01 -9.06
N CYS A 101 2.37 22.75 -8.33
CA CYS A 101 2.98 21.41 -8.30
C CYS A 101 2.03 20.34 -7.73
N ILE A 102 1.31 20.66 -6.65
CA ILE A 102 0.35 19.74 -6.00
C ILE A 102 -0.82 19.41 -6.93
N ARG A 103 -1.42 20.42 -7.56
CA ARG A 103 -2.50 20.23 -8.53
C ARG A 103 -2.06 19.37 -9.72
N ASN A 104 -0.91 19.68 -10.34
CA ASN A 104 -0.43 18.93 -11.49
C ASN A 104 -0.01 17.49 -11.12
N TYR A 105 0.45 17.27 -9.88
CA TYR A 105 0.65 15.93 -9.35
C TYR A 105 -0.67 15.16 -9.27
N GLY A 106 -1.74 15.81 -8.81
CA GLY A 106 -3.10 15.29 -8.88
C GLY A 106 -3.53 14.89 -10.29
N ASP A 107 -3.40 15.81 -11.25
CA ASP A 107 -3.70 15.56 -12.66
C ASP A 107 -2.91 14.36 -13.22
N CYS A 108 -1.66 14.18 -12.79
CA CYS A 108 -0.85 13.03 -13.16
C CYS A 108 -1.37 11.72 -12.53
N LYS A 109 -1.73 11.74 -11.24
CA LYS A 109 -2.29 10.59 -10.51
C LYS A 109 -3.65 10.15 -11.04
N GLU A 110 -4.46 11.10 -11.49
CA GLU A 110 -5.75 10.85 -12.16
C GLU A 110 -5.59 10.47 -13.65
N GLY A 111 -4.35 10.51 -14.16
CA GLY A 111 -4.01 10.10 -15.51
C GLY A 111 -4.40 11.11 -16.59
N LEU A 112 -4.71 12.36 -16.22
CA LEU A 112 -4.86 13.50 -17.14
C LEU A 112 -3.50 13.88 -17.73
N PHE A 113 -2.46 13.86 -16.90
CA PHE A 113 -1.07 14.01 -17.33
C PHE A 113 -0.39 12.63 -17.47
N ALA A 114 0.63 12.55 -18.32
CA ALA A 114 1.50 11.39 -18.46
C ALA A 114 2.75 11.55 -17.59
N GLY A 115 3.55 10.49 -17.48
CA GLY A 115 4.88 10.54 -16.86
C GLY A 115 4.97 9.95 -15.45
N PRO A 116 6.19 9.89 -14.88
CA PRO A 116 6.44 9.34 -13.55
C PRO A 116 6.08 10.36 -12.46
N CYS A 117 4.81 10.41 -12.04
CA CYS A 117 4.25 11.50 -11.21
C CYS A 117 5.10 11.91 -9.99
N TYR A 118 5.69 10.95 -9.27
CA TYR A 118 6.55 11.24 -8.11
C TYR A 118 7.85 11.95 -8.49
N ASP A 119 8.49 11.54 -9.59
CA ASP A 119 9.69 12.22 -10.09
C ASP A 119 9.36 13.62 -10.61
N CYS A 120 8.21 13.77 -11.26
CA CYS A 120 7.72 15.06 -11.72
C CYS A 120 7.53 16.04 -10.54
N LEU A 121 6.94 15.56 -9.44
CA LEU A 121 6.76 16.36 -8.22
C LEU A 121 8.10 16.76 -7.61
N ARG A 122 9.04 15.81 -7.48
CA ARG A 122 10.38 16.09 -6.96
C ARG A 122 11.14 17.10 -7.82
N MET A 123 11.01 17.04 -9.15
CA MET A 123 11.56 18.05 -10.05
C MET A 123 10.88 19.40 -9.86
N CYS A 124 9.56 19.42 -9.76
CA CYS A 124 8.77 20.62 -9.53
C CYS A 124 9.18 21.33 -8.25
N GLU A 125 9.46 20.60 -7.17
CA GLU A 125 9.97 21.17 -5.92
C GLU A 125 11.36 21.80 -6.06
N GLY A 126 12.24 21.21 -6.86
CA GLY A 126 13.59 21.72 -7.10
C GLY A 126 13.62 22.96 -7.99
N GLN A 127 12.82 22.97 -9.07
CA GLN A 127 12.82 24.04 -10.07
C GLN A 127 11.68 25.07 -9.87
N GLN A 128 10.77 24.81 -8.94
CA GLN A 128 9.55 25.58 -8.67
C GLN A 128 8.61 25.70 -9.87
N ASP A 129 8.68 24.73 -10.79
CA ASP A 129 7.80 24.68 -11.95
C ASP A 129 7.60 23.24 -12.43
N TRP A 130 6.42 22.92 -12.93
CA TRP A 130 6.09 21.55 -13.29
C TRP A 130 6.74 21.17 -14.63
N PRO A 131 7.42 20.02 -14.74
CA PRO A 131 8.13 19.63 -15.97
C PRO A 131 7.15 19.14 -17.05
N LEU A 132 6.45 20.07 -17.73
CA LEU A 132 5.41 19.77 -18.72
C LEU A 132 5.88 18.92 -19.91
N ASP A 133 7.16 19.03 -20.29
CA ASP A 133 7.74 18.22 -21.37
C ASP A 133 7.85 16.73 -21.00
N MET A 134 8.05 16.44 -19.71
CA MET A 134 8.11 15.09 -19.18
C MET A 134 6.75 14.60 -18.72
N CYS A 135 5.97 15.50 -18.13
CA CYS A 135 4.78 15.18 -17.36
C CYS A 135 3.58 16.04 -17.75
N GLY A 136 3.31 16.16 -19.05
CA GLY A 136 2.24 17.00 -19.58
C GLY A 136 0.94 16.24 -19.88
N PRO A 137 -0.09 16.96 -20.37
CA PRO A 137 -1.34 16.35 -20.83
C PRO A 137 -1.09 15.21 -21.81
N LYS A 138 -1.80 14.10 -21.64
CA LYS A 138 -1.75 13.01 -22.64
C LYS A 138 -2.19 13.55 -24.00
N ARG A 139 -1.28 13.56 -24.98
CA ARG A 139 -1.64 13.92 -26.35
C ARG A 139 -2.69 12.92 -26.84
N LYS A 140 -3.92 13.38 -27.07
CA LYS A 140 -4.92 12.58 -27.78
C LYS A 140 -4.32 12.22 -29.14
N LYS A 141 -4.19 10.94 -29.44
CA LYS A 141 -3.85 10.48 -30.79
C LYS A 141 -4.99 11.00 -31.68
N ARG A 142 -4.68 11.97 -32.53
CA ARG A 142 -5.66 12.52 -33.48
C ARG A 142 -6.09 11.36 -34.40
N PRO A 143 -7.40 11.10 -34.55
CA PRO A 143 -7.89 9.98 -35.37
C PRO A 143 -7.50 10.13 -36.83
#